data_AF-A0A7W1XQP2-F1
#
_entry.id   AF-A0A7W1XQP2-F1
#
_cell.length_a   1.000
_cell.length_b   1.000
_cell.length_c   1.000
_cell.angle_alpha   90.00
_cell.angle_beta   90.00
_cell.angle_gamma   90.00
#
_symmetry.space_group_name_H-M   'P 1'
#
loop_
_entity.id
_entity.type
_entity.pdbx_description
1 polymer ?
#
loop_
_entity_poly.entity_id
_entity_poly.type
_entity_poly.pdbx_seq_one_letter_code
_entity_poly.pdbx_strand_id
1 'polypeptide(L)'
;MPSEQTKQLCKLTKDQLRDIRDELDHFLSYISIPQLLKNEQDQAEKVEYVREFLRDLRHLSVACEIGYEKVSLVLRRARFKPEFAEKVLSEIVHSCIYSFYYPKHEVYEEDGRYSYTNQDAIKFRHSPPEPLRKLTISLSKKFEVLRDELDYYETDYFTRLRMRVK
;
A
#
# COMPACT_ATOMS: atom_id res chain seq x y z
N MET A 1 5.75 5.36 21.39
CA MET A 1 7.15 5.68 21.04
C MET A 1 7.51 7.11 21.47
N PRO A 2 8.80 7.52 21.56
CA PRO A 2 9.19 8.93 21.72
C PRO A 2 8.52 9.85 20.69
N SER A 3 8.14 11.06 21.11
CA SER A 3 7.42 12.03 20.26
C SER A 3 8.20 12.40 19.00
N GLU A 4 9.52 12.60 19.10
CA GLU A 4 10.34 13.00 17.95
C GLU A 4 10.43 11.86 16.92
N GLN A 5 10.62 10.61 17.37
CA GLN A 5 10.59 9.44 16.49
C GLN A 5 9.24 9.29 15.77
N THR A 6 8.13 9.46 16.49
CA THR A 6 6.77 9.43 15.91
C THR A 6 6.60 10.49 14.82
N LYS A 7 7.17 11.69 15.02
CA LYS A 7 7.13 12.77 14.04
C LYS A 7 7.98 12.45 12.81
N GLN A 8 9.15 11.83 12.97
CA GLN A 8 9.98 11.39 11.84
C GLN A 8 9.29 10.30 11.03
N LEU A 9 8.65 9.33 11.70
CA LEU A 9 7.82 8.33 11.02
C LEU A 9 6.69 8.97 10.21
N CYS A 10 5.99 9.96 10.76
CA CYS A 10 4.97 10.69 9.99
C CYS A 10 5.53 11.34 8.71
N LYS A 11 6.77 11.88 8.75
CA LYS A 11 7.40 12.47 7.55
C LYS A 11 7.73 11.39 6.52
N LEU A 12 8.37 10.31 6.96
CA LEU A 12 8.71 9.17 6.12
C LEU A 12 7.45 8.59 5.46
N THR A 13 6.40 8.34 6.26
CA THR A 13 5.12 7.84 5.75
C THR A 13 4.49 8.79 4.75
N LYS A 14 4.52 10.11 5.01
CA LYS A 14 4.00 11.10 4.07
C LYS A 14 4.74 11.06 2.73
N ASP A 15 6.08 11.00 2.77
CA ASP A 15 6.89 11.03 1.56
C ASP A 15 6.75 9.73 0.76
N GLN A 16 6.74 8.56 1.42
CA GLN A 16 6.47 7.28 0.76
C GLN A 16 5.07 7.21 0.15
N LEU A 17 4.03 7.65 0.87
CA LEU A 17 2.66 7.65 0.34
C LEU A 17 2.49 8.62 -0.82
N ARG A 18 3.18 9.77 -0.82
CA ARG A 18 3.22 10.67 -1.98
C ARG A 18 3.78 9.94 -3.20
N ASP A 19 4.96 9.33 -3.04
CA ASP A 19 5.64 8.67 -4.15
C ASP A 19 4.82 7.48 -4.69
N ILE A 20 4.23 6.67 -3.81
CA ILE A 20 3.31 5.57 -4.18
C ILE A 20 2.09 6.09 -4.94
N ARG A 21 1.42 7.12 -4.40
CA ARG A 21 0.22 7.68 -5.01
C ARG A 21 0.53 8.27 -6.38
N ASP A 22 1.60 9.04 -6.51
CA ASP A 22 1.97 9.69 -7.76
C ASP A 22 2.32 8.64 -8.84
N GLU A 23 2.96 7.53 -8.46
CA GLU A 23 3.22 6.39 -9.35
C GLU A 23 1.93 5.68 -9.78
N LEU A 24 1.01 5.44 -8.84
CA LEU A 24 -0.30 4.86 -9.13
C LEU A 24 -1.15 5.76 -10.03
N ASP A 25 -1.22 7.06 -9.72
CA ASP A 25 -2.00 8.05 -10.47
C ASP A 25 -1.50 8.18 -11.91
N HIS A 26 -0.18 8.28 -12.08
CA HIS A 26 0.43 8.29 -13.39
C HIS A 26 0.11 7.00 -14.17
N PHE A 27 0.27 5.82 -13.56
CA PHE A 27 -0.03 4.56 -14.23
C PHE A 27 -1.51 4.46 -14.63
N LEU A 28 -2.42 4.72 -13.69
CA LEU A 28 -3.86 4.56 -13.88
C LEU A 28 -4.46 5.58 -14.85
N SER A 29 -3.84 6.76 -14.97
CA SER A 29 -4.29 7.82 -15.90
C SER A 29 -4.08 7.47 -17.38
N TYR A 30 -3.07 6.66 -17.69
CA TYR A 30 -2.67 6.39 -19.08
C TYR A 30 -2.86 4.94 -19.53
N ILE A 31 -3.35 4.07 -18.64
CA ILE A 31 -3.52 2.64 -18.93
C ILE A 31 -4.96 2.26 -19.24
N SER A 32 -5.13 1.31 -20.15
CA SER A 32 -6.41 0.68 -20.47
C SER A 32 -6.24 -0.80 -20.73
N ILE A 33 -7.33 -1.56 -20.59
CA ILE A 33 -7.34 -3.01 -20.85
C ILE A 33 -6.85 -3.32 -22.28
N PRO A 34 -7.33 -2.65 -23.36
CA PRO A 34 -6.83 -2.91 -24.71
C PRO A 34 -5.32 -2.69 -24.87
N GLN A 35 -4.75 -1.65 -24.24
CA GLN A 35 -3.30 -1.39 -24.29
C GLN A 35 -2.47 -2.47 -23.57
N LEU A 36 -2.99 -3.02 -22.47
CA LEU A 36 -2.33 -4.07 -21.70
C LEU A 36 -2.37 -5.44 -22.39
N LEU A 37 -3.44 -5.71 -23.12
CA LEU A 37 -3.72 -7.01 -23.71
C LEU A 37 -3.24 -7.14 -25.16
N LYS A 38 -3.04 -6.03 -25.88
CA LYS A 38 -2.46 -5.91 -27.24
C LYS A 38 -3.11 -6.73 -28.37
N ASN A 39 -3.83 -7.82 -28.09
CA ASN A 39 -4.42 -8.74 -29.05
C ASN A 39 -5.91 -8.97 -28.77
N GLU A 40 -6.72 -9.00 -29.83
CA GLU A 40 -8.17 -9.28 -29.78
C GLU A 40 -8.51 -10.76 -29.44
N GLN A 41 -7.51 -11.64 -29.38
CA GLN A 41 -7.66 -13.06 -29.05
C GLN A 41 -7.47 -13.37 -27.56
N ASP A 42 -7.30 -12.35 -26.71
CA ASP A 42 -7.13 -12.58 -25.29
C ASP A 42 -8.42 -13.18 -24.68
N GLN A 43 -8.25 -14.35 -24.08
CA GLN A 43 -9.33 -15.13 -23.48
C GLN A 43 -10.09 -14.30 -22.44
N ALA A 44 -11.41 -14.52 -22.33
CA ALA A 44 -12.28 -13.78 -21.40
C ALA A 44 -11.75 -13.77 -19.96
N GLU A 45 -11.13 -14.87 -19.52
CA GLU A 45 -10.50 -15.01 -18.21
C GLU A 45 -9.33 -14.02 -18.00
N LYS A 46 -8.48 -13.83 -19.01
CA LYS A 46 -7.36 -12.89 -18.95
C LYS A 46 -7.84 -11.45 -18.90
N VAL A 47 -8.90 -11.13 -19.64
CA VAL A 47 -9.57 -9.83 -19.61
C VAL A 47 -10.12 -9.55 -18.21
N GLU A 48 -10.79 -10.53 -17.59
CA GLU A 48 -11.33 -10.38 -16.25
C GLU A 48 -10.22 -10.23 -15.21
N TYR A 49 -9.16 -11.04 -15.27
CA TYR A 49 -8.01 -10.91 -14.37
C TYR A 49 -7.40 -9.50 -14.40
N VAL A 50 -7.18 -8.93 -15.59
CA VAL A 50 -6.65 -7.56 -15.72
C VAL A 50 -7.67 -6.52 -15.23
N ARG A 51 -8.97 -6.74 -15.42
CA ARG A 51 -10.03 -5.86 -14.92
C ARG A 51 -10.05 -5.83 -13.39
N GLU A 52 -10.00 -6.99 -12.76
CA GLU A 52 -9.88 -7.15 -11.31
C GLU A 52 -8.62 -6.47 -10.78
N PHE A 53 -7.49 -6.67 -11.46
CA PHE A 53 -6.20 -6.06 -11.09
C PHE A 53 -6.29 -4.54 -11.08
N LEU A 54 -6.80 -3.95 -12.17
CA LEU A 54 -6.98 -2.50 -12.25
C LEU A 54 -8.02 -1.98 -11.24
N ARG A 55 -9.00 -2.80 -10.83
CA ARG A 55 -9.96 -2.42 -9.79
C ARG A 55 -9.27 -2.34 -8.43
N ASP A 56 -8.45 -3.33 -8.09
CA ASP A 56 -7.68 -3.32 -6.83
C ASP A 56 -6.68 -2.17 -6.78
N LEU A 57 -5.97 -1.88 -7.86
CA LEU A 57 -5.04 -0.73 -7.92
C LEU A 57 -5.76 0.62 -7.73
N ARG A 58 -6.99 0.77 -8.24
CA ARG A 58 -7.78 1.99 -8.01
C ARG A 58 -8.21 2.13 -6.54
N HIS A 59 -8.62 1.04 -5.91
CA HIS A 59 -8.93 1.06 -4.48
C HIS A 59 -7.69 1.40 -3.64
N LEU A 60 -6.54 0.82 -3.98
CA LEU A 60 -5.27 1.15 -3.34
C LEU A 60 -4.89 2.62 -3.52
N SER A 61 -5.01 3.16 -4.73
CA SER A 61 -4.73 4.57 -5.03
C SER A 61 -5.54 5.52 -4.14
N VAL A 62 -6.85 5.28 -4.01
CA VAL A 62 -7.72 6.07 -3.11
C VAL A 62 -7.30 5.93 -1.65
N ALA A 63 -6.98 4.72 -1.20
CA ALA A 63 -6.54 4.50 0.18
C ALA A 63 -5.24 5.25 0.49
N CYS A 64 -4.26 5.21 -0.43
CA CYS A 64 -2.99 5.94 -0.32
C CYS A 64 -3.19 7.46 -0.30
N GLU A 65 -4.11 8.00 -1.11
CA GLU A 65 -4.42 9.43 -1.09
C GLU A 65 -5.00 9.86 0.26
N ILE A 66 -5.99 9.13 0.78
CA ILE A 66 -6.57 9.40 2.10
C ILE A 66 -5.50 9.30 3.20
N GLY A 67 -4.63 8.29 3.13
CA GLY A 67 -3.50 8.14 4.05
C GLY A 67 -2.55 9.34 4.01
N TYR A 68 -2.18 9.78 2.81
CA TYR A 68 -1.33 10.94 2.57
C TYR A 68 -1.94 12.22 3.17
N GLU A 69 -3.22 12.47 2.94
CA GLU A 69 -3.92 13.64 3.48
C GLU A 69 -3.95 13.64 5.02
N LYS A 70 -4.25 12.48 5.62
CA LYS A 70 -4.31 12.33 7.09
C LYS A 70 -2.96 12.56 7.73
N VAL A 71 -1.88 11.96 7.23
CA VAL A 71 -0.54 12.16 7.80
C VAL A 71 -0.03 13.58 7.53
N SER A 72 -0.39 14.17 6.39
CA SER A 72 -0.13 15.60 6.11
C SER A 72 -0.86 16.51 7.10
N LEU A 73 -2.09 16.17 7.49
CA LEU A 73 -2.83 16.90 8.53
C LEU A 73 -2.12 16.81 9.89
N VAL A 74 -1.62 15.64 10.28
CA VAL A 74 -0.82 15.46 11.52
C VAL A 74 0.35 16.45 11.55
N LEU A 75 1.11 16.53 10.45
CA LEU A 75 2.33 17.33 10.36
C LEU A 75 2.08 18.84 10.26
N ARG A 76 0.93 19.27 9.73
CA ARG A 76 0.57 20.69 9.57
C ARG A 76 -0.01 21.35 10.81
N ARG A 77 -0.33 20.58 11.88
CA ARG A 77 -0.90 21.17 13.09
C ARG A 77 0.11 22.09 13.79
N ALA A 78 -0.38 23.21 14.33
CA ALA A 78 0.45 24.17 15.08
C ALA A 78 1.18 23.54 16.28
N ARG A 79 0.60 22.50 16.89
CA ARG A 79 1.24 21.67 17.92
C ARG A 79 1.14 20.21 17.51
N PHE A 80 2.28 19.53 17.50
CA PHE A 80 2.34 18.10 17.25
C PHE A 80 1.67 17.36 18.41
N LYS A 81 0.77 16.42 18.08
CA LYS A 81 0.01 15.60 19.04
C LYS A 81 0.38 14.13 18.83
N PRO A 82 1.29 13.56 19.64
CA PRO A 82 1.78 12.20 19.45
C PRO A 82 0.66 11.17 19.37
N GLU A 83 -0.35 11.27 20.22
CA GLU A 83 -1.45 10.28 20.29
C GLU A 83 -2.30 10.29 19.01
N PHE A 84 -2.50 11.46 18.42
CA PHE A 84 -3.19 11.60 17.14
C PHE A 84 -2.33 11.05 15.99
N ALA A 85 -1.02 11.28 16.04
CA ALA A 85 -0.08 10.75 15.06
C ALA A 85 -0.03 9.21 15.08
N GLU A 86 0.10 8.60 16.27
CA GLU A 86 0.10 7.15 16.44
C GLU A 86 -1.20 6.52 15.90
N LYS A 87 -2.36 7.15 16.16
CA LYS A 87 -3.63 6.69 15.60
C LYS A 87 -3.64 6.72 14.07
N VAL A 88 -3.19 7.82 13.46
CA VAL A 88 -3.14 7.95 11.99
C VAL A 88 -2.17 6.96 11.37
N LEU A 89 -0.99 6.74 11.97
CA LEU A 89 -0.02 5.75 11.49
C LEU A 89 -0.59 4.33 11.56
N SER A 90 -1.26 3.97 12.65
CA SER A 90 -1.96 2.68 12.76
C SER A 90 -3.07 2.54 11.71
N GLU A 91 -3.87 3.58 11.48
CA GLU A 91 -4.88 3.55 10.40
C GLU A 91 -4.25 3.29 9.02
N ILE A 92 -3.10 3.90 8.73
CA ILE A 92 -2.38 3.74 7.45
C ILE A 92 -1.86 2.31 7.27
N VAL A 93 -1.40 1.65 8.33
CA VAL A 93 -1.02 0.23 8.28
C VAL A 93 -2.20 -0.61 7.74
N HIS A 94 -3.39 -0.42 8.29
CA HIS A 94 -4.55 -1.22 7.89
C HIS A 94 -5.21 -0.75 6.59
N SER A 95 -5.19 0.54 6.28
CA SER A 95 -5.87 1.05 5.08
C SER A 95 -5.01 0.99 3.84
N CYS A 96 -3.69 1.19 3.96
CA CYS A 96 -2.79 1.28 2.81
C CYS A 96 -1.94 0.02 2.67
N ILE A 97 -1.19 -0.35 3.72
CA ILE A 97 -0.24 -1.48 3.65
C ILE A 97 -1.00 -2.79 3.43
N TYR A 98 -2.03 -3.05 4.24
CA TYR A 98 -2.83 -4.27 4.08
C TYR A 98 -3.60 -4.30 2.75
N SER A 99 -4.11 -3.17 2.27
CA SER A 99 -4.77 -3.11 0.96
C SER A 99 -3.82 -3.48 -0.19
N PHE A 100 -2.52 -3.22 -0.04
CA PHE A 100 -1.52 -3.64 -1.02
C PHE A 100 -1.23 -5.14 -0.93
N TYR A 101 -0.96 -5.69 0.25
CA TYR A 101 -0.59 -7.11 0.40
C TYR A 101 -1.77 -8.08 0.31
N TYR A 102 -2.99 -7.60 0.55
CA TYR A 102 -4.23 -8.38 0.51
C TYR A 102 -5.24 -7.76 -0.46
N PRO A 103 -4.95 -7.74 -1.77
CA PRO A 103 -5.86 -7.17 -2.76
C PRO A 103 -7.18 -7.95 -2.78
N LYS A 104 -8.31 -7.23 -2.90
CA LYS A 104 -9.64 -7.80 -2.71
C LYS A 104 -9.97 -8.93 -3.69
N HIS A 105 -9.49 -8.85 -4.93
CA HIS A 105 -9.74 -9.87 -5.95
C HIS A 105 -8.59 -10.90 -6.03
N GLU A 106 -7.65 -10.90 -5.08
CA GLU A 106 -6.57 -11.89 -4.98
C GLU A 106 -5.77 -12.04 -6.28
N VAL A 107 -5.52 -10.91 -6.95
CA VAL A 107 -4.76 -10.89 -8.22
C VAL A 107 -3.28 -11.24 -8.04
N TYR A 108 -2.78 -11.05 -6.83
CA TYR A 108 -1.51 -11.56 -6.35
C TYR A 108 -1.61 -11.79 -4.83
N GLU A 109 -0.66 -12.53 -4.29
CA GLU A 109 -0.49 -12.80 -2.87
C GLU A 109 0.95 -12.51 -2.43
N GLU A 110 1.16 -12.30 -1.14
CA GLU A 110 2.50 -12.23 -0.57
C GLU A 110 3.13 -13.63 -0.46
N ASP A 111 4.38 -13.77 -0.88
CA ASP A 111 5.15 -15.00 -0.62
C ASP A 111 5.72 -14.96 0.79
N GLY A 112 5.13 -15.74 1.70
CA GLY A 112 5.59 -15.87 3.08
C GLY A 112 7.01 -16.43 3.26
N ARG A 113 7.70 -16.83 2.18
CA ARG A 113 9.11 -17.28 2.19
C ARG A 113 10.09 -16.22 1.68
N TYR A 114 9.61 -15.04 1.32
CA TYR A 114 10.42 -13.96 0.75
C TYR A 114 11.61 -13.57 1.63
N SER A 115 11.45 -13.56 2.95
CA SER A 115 12.50 -13.24 3.92
C SER A 115 13.74 -14.15 3.87
N TYR A 116 13.64 -15.32 3.21
CA TYR A 116 14.73 -16.31 3.13
C TYR A 116 15.27 -16.53 1.71
N THR A 117 14.65 -15.99 0.66
CA THR A 117 14.90 -16.44 -0.72
C THR A 117 15.50 -15.39 -1.66
N ASN A 118 15.60 -14.11 -1.24
CA ASN A 118 15.98 -12.98 -2.12
C ASN A 118 15.14 -12.88 -3.42
N GLN A 119 13.98 -13.56 -3.49
CA GLN A 119 13.02 -13.44 -4.60
C GLN A 119 12.12 -12.23 -4.39
N ASP A 120 11.16 -11.92 -5.26
CA ASP A 120 10.20 -10.84 -5.03
C ASP A 120 9.14 -11.26 -4.00
N ALA A 121 8.67 -10.33 -3.15
CA ALA A 121 7.66 -10.62 -2.12
C ALA A 121 6.28 -10.94 -2.67
N ILE A 122 6.06 -10.80 -3.99
CA ILE A 122 4.76 -10.87 -4.62
C ILE A 122 4.70 -12.05 -5.59
N LYS A 123 3.69 -12.90 -5.39
CA LYS A 123 3.35 -14.01 -6.27
C LYS A 123 2.02 -13.74 -6.97
N PHE A 124 2.05 -13.61 -8.29
CA PHE A 124 0.85 -13.33 -9.09
C PHE A 124 0.00 -14.57 -9.31
N ARG A 125 -1.33 -14.43 -9.26
CA ARG A 125 -2.29 -15.53 -9.50
C ARG A 125 -2.19 -16.07 -10.93
N HIS A 126 -2.05 -15.16 -11.89
CA HIS A 126 -1.71 -15.46 -13.29
C HIS A 126 -0.60 -14.53 -13.76
N SER A 127 0.09 -14.86 -14.85
CA SER A 127 1.12 -13.98 -15.41
C SER A 127 0.48 -12.65 -15.87
N PRO A 128 0.72 -11.52 -15.17
CA PRO A 128 0.16 -10.24 -15.58
C PRO A 128 0.90 -9.67 -16.79
N PRO A 129 0.26 -8.77 -17.55
CA PRO A 129 0.95 -7.88 -18.47
C PRO A 129 2.15 -7.21 -17.80
N GLU A 130 3.25 -7.08 -18.54
CA GLU A 130 4.51 -6.55 -18.02
C GLU A 130 4.38 -5.17 -17.32
N PRO A 131 3.57 -4.20 -17.79
CA PRO A 131 3.39 -2.94 -17.08
C PRO A 131 2.80 -3.12 -15.67
N LEU A 132 1.84 -4.04 -15.48
CA LEU A 132 1.26 -4.34 -14.16
C LEU A 132 2.26 -5.03 -13.25
N ARG A 133 3.07 -5.95 -13.80
CA ARG A 133 4.16 -6.60 -13.05
C ARG A 133 5.13 -5.56 -12.50
N LYS A 134 5.66 -4.70 -13.38
CA LYS A 134 6.67 -3.69 -13.02
C LYS A 134 6.15 -2.73 -11.95
N LEU A 135 4.92 -2.25 -12.11
CA LEU A 135 4.27 -1.39 -11.10
C LEU A 135 4.20 -2.11 -9.75
N THR A 136 3.69 -3.34 -9.72
CA THR A 136 3.48 -4.08 -8.47
C THR A 136 4.79 -4.35 -7.72
N ILE A 137 5.86 -4.70 -8.44
CA ILE A 137 7.20 -4.89 -7.85
C ILE A 137 7.85 -3.57 -7.40
N SER A 138 7.58 -2.46 -8.10
CA SER A 138 8.02 -1.14 -7.66
C SER A 138 7.32 -0.74 -6.36
N LEU A 139 6.00 -0.91 -6.30
CA LEU A 139 5.18 -0.64 -5.13
C LEU A 139 5.57 -1.54 -3.94
N SER A 140 5.86 -2.83 -4.16
CA SER A 140 6.19 -3.76 -3.08
C SER A 140 7.38 -3.29 -2.26
N LYS A 141 8.42 -2.72 -2.91
CA LYS A 141 9.61 -2.19 -2.24
C LYS A 141 9.28 -0.97 -1.38
N LYS A 142 8.37 -0.10 -1.84
CA LYS A 142 7.95 1.09 -1.08
C LYS A 142 7.06 0.69 0.12
N PHE A 143 6.16 -0.27 -0.09
CA PHE A 143 5.31 -0.80 0.96
C PHE A 143 6.08 -1.63 1.99
N GLU A 144 7.16 -2.30 1.60
CA GLU A 144 8.09 -3.00 2.50
C GLU A 144 8.73 -1.99 3.46
N VAL A 145 9.28 -0.88 2.94
CA VAL A 145 9.81 0.20 3.79
C VAL A 145 8.74 0.73 4.75
N LEU A 146 7.52 0.98 4.27
CA LEU A 146 6.42 1.42 5.14
C LEU A 146 6.07 0.40 6.21
N ARG A 147 6.09 -0.90 5.88
CA ARG A 147 5.76 -1.96 6.83
C ARG A 147 6.83 -2.09 7.89
N ASP A 148 8.09 -2.12 7.51
CA ASP A 148 9.22 -2.24 8.43
C ASP A 148 9.27 -1.07 9.42
N GLU A 149 9.09 0.16 8.93
CA GLU A 149 9.11 1.37 9.76
C GLU A 149 7.87 1.52 10.64
N LEU A 150 6.75 0.86 10.30
CA LEU A 150 5.48 0.95 11.02
C LEU A 150 5.07 -0.35 11.73
N ASP A 151 5.92 -1.38 11.78
CA ASP A 151 5.67 -2.69 12.42
C ASP A 151 5.17 -2.54 13.87
N TYR A 152 5.72 -1.58 14.61
CA TYR A 152 5.25 -1.23 15.96
C TYR A 152 3.74 -0.91 16.04
N TYR A 153 3.18 -0.30 15.00
CA TYR A 153 1.75 0.06 14.96
C TYR A 153 0.87 -1.09 14.50
N GLU A 154 1.43 -2.12 13.87
CA GLU A 154 0.73 -3.36 13.51
C GLU A 154 0.47 -4.23 14.76
N THR A 155 1.51 -4.46 15.55
CA THR A 155 1.49 -5.48 16.62
C THR A 155 1.02 -4.91 17.97
N ASP A 156 1.36 -3.65 18.26
CA ASP A 156 1.48 -3.18 19.64
C ASP A 156 0.43 -2.11 20.01
N TYR A 157 -0.07 -1.37 19.02
CA TYR A 157 -1.08 -0.32 19.22
C TYR A 157 -2.44 -0.88 19.66
N PHE A 158 -2.95 -1.92 18.99
CA PHE A 158 -4.22 -2.56 19.38
C PHE A 158 -4.18 -3.22 20.74
N THR A 159 -3.05 -3.84 21.08
CA THR A 159 -2.81 -4.45 22.38
C THR A 159 -2.92 -3.39 23.48
N ARG A 160 -2.30 -2.22 23.30
CA ARG A 160 -2.44 -1.08 24.24
C ARG A 160 -3.84 -0.47 24.26
N LEU A 161 -4.50 -0.33 23.12
CA LEU A 161 -5.86 0.23 23.05
C LEU A 161 -6.85 -0.68 23.81
N ARG A 162 -6.76 -2.00 23.63
CA ARG A 162 -7.58 -2.97 24.37
C ARG A 162 -7.34 -2.93 25.88
N MET A 163 -6.10 -2.72 26.32
CA MET A 163 -5.77 -2.63 27.75
C MET A 163 -6.24 -1.32 28.40
N ARG A 164 -6.42 -0.23 27.65
CA ARG A 164 -6.90 1.08 28.16
C ARG A 164 -8.43 1.18 28.31
N VAL A 165 -9.18 0.26 27.71
CA VAL A 165 -10.65 0.19 27.80
C VAL A 165 -11.10 -0.71 28.97
N LYS A 166 -10.16 -1.28 29.72
CA LYS A 166 -10.40 -1.90 31.03
C LYS A 166 -10.06 -0.91 32.15
#